data_AF-A0A2T2N5Y2-F1
#
_entry.id   AF-A0A2T2N5Y2-F1
#
_cell.length_a   1.000
_cell.length_b   1.000
_cell.length_c   1.000
_cell.angle_alpha   90.00
_cell.angle_beta   90.00
_cell.angle_gamma   90.00
#
_symmetry.space_group_name_H-M   'P 1'
#
loop_
_entity.id
_entity.type
_entity.pdbx_description
1 polymer ?
#
loop_
_entity_poly.entity_id
_entity_poly.type
_entity_poly.pdbx_seq_one_letter_code
_entity_poly.pdbx_strand_id
1 'polypeptide(L)'
;MQARSRAVLRTRSNETDHSQSLVISTYLHVVESIDRVGLVTQKQLDDQMVVLNERFAPHSIQFTVKNTTHTVNDAWANSIRHADKAKTLRQGAYDDLNLYFTSGLVNDGMTGFCEFPDPDPRKNGFNGTSYYEFDGCHINPSTLPGGAGAGLNNSDNKGIWAVHEVGHWFGLLHTFDTEACDNVGDAIDDTPAQSVANRGCPMDPPHDSCPGLEGLDAIHNYMDYTSDDCKTEFSPLQGERMLQLFTTLRHGK
;
A
#
# COMPACT_ATOMS: atom_id res chain seq x y z
N MET A 1 51.07 31.10 30.86
CA MET A 1 50.61 29.71 31.02
C MET A 1 49.09 29.69 31.07
N GLN A 2 48.49 29.04 30.08
CA GLN A 2 47.16 28.40 30.03
C GLN A 2 45.91 29.22 30.44
N ALA A 3 45.20 29.73 29.44
CA ALA A 3 43.76 29.93 29.49
C ALA A 3 43.06 28.57 29.28
N ARG A 4 42.20 28.18 30.23
CA ARG A 4 41.37 26.96 30.12
C ARG A 4 40.14 27.25 29.26
N SER A 5 40.10 26.66 28.07
CA SER A 5 38.91 26.67 27.21
C SER A 5 37.91 25.62 27.69
N ARG A 6 36.66 26.03 27.96
CA ARG A 6 35.54 25.11 28.22
C ARG A 6 35.11 24.48 26.89
N ALA A 7 35.35 23.19 26.74
CA ALA A 7 34.77 22.41 25.65
C ALA A 7 33.26 22.28 25.88
N VAL A 8 32.46 22.85 24.99
CA VAL A 8 31.05 22.50 24.83
C VAL A 8 31.02 21.14 24.12
N LEU A 9 30.59 20.10 24.84
CA LEU A 9 30.26 18.80 24.26
C LEU A 9 29.09 19.00 23.30
N ARG A 10 29.38 19.07 21.99
CA ARG A 10 28.36 18.86 20.96
C ARG A 10 28.00 17.38 21.00
N THR A 11 26.83 17.06 21.55
CA THR A 11 26.14 15.80 21.28
C THR A 11 25.94 15.71 19.77
N ARG A 12 26.56 14.71 19.14
CA ARG A 12 26.22 14.33 17.76
C ARG A 12 24.76 13.90 17.78
N SER A 13 23.90 14.62 17.06
CA SER A 13 22.66 14.05 16.57
C SER A 13 23.02 12.81 15.76
N ASN A 14 22.42 11.68 16.09
CA ASN A 14 22.35 10.56 15.16
C ASN A 14 21.43 11.02 14.02
N GLU A 15 21.99 11.65 13.01
CA GLU A 15 21.38 11.64 11.68
C GLU A 15 21.40 10.18 11.23
N THR A 16 20.23 9.55 11.24
CA THR A 16 20.02 8.29 10.52
C THR A 16 20.33 8.55 9.06
N ASP A 17 21.36 7.87 8.57
CA ASP A 17 21.76 7.88 7.17
C ASP A 17 20.60 7.32 6.32
N HIS A 18 19.82 8.21 5.70
CA HIS A 18 18.74 7.86 4.77
C HIS A 18 19.26 7.38 3.40
N SER A 19 20.55 7.06 3.23
CA SER A 19 21.12 6.75 1.92
C SER A 19 20.96 5.30 1.43
N GLN A 20 20.35 4.40 2.22
CA GLN A 20 20.06 3.05 1.74
C GLN A 20 18.62 2.92 1.23
N SER A 21 18.50 2.66 -0.07
CA SER A 21 17.24 2.28 -0.69
C SER A 21 16.76 0.95 -0.10
N LEU A 22 15.50 0.91 0.32
CA LEU A 22 14.83 -0.30 0.77
C LEU A 22 14.39 -1.10 -0.45
N VAL A 23 14.97 -2.29 -0.64
CA VAL A 23 14.60 -3.20 -1.73
C VAL A 23 13.79 -4.36 -1.16
N ILE A 24 12.50 -4.41 -1.53
CA ILE A 24 11.56 -5.44 -1.11
C ILE A 24 11.57 -6.58 -2.13
N SER A 25 11.77 -7.82 -1.68
CA SER A 25 11.50 -8.97 -2.55
C SER A 25 10.00 -9.14 -2.71
N THR A 26 9.55 -9.35 -3.94
CA THR A 26 8.12 -9.40 -4.27
C THR A 26 7.77 -10.71 -4.96
N TYR A 27 6.68 -11.33 -4.55
CA TYR A 27 6.13 -12.55 -5.11
C TYR A 27 4.77 -12.24 -5.71
N LEU A 28 4.55 -12.66 -6.96
CA LEU A 28 3.32 -12.40 -7.70
C LEU A 28 2.50 -13.69 -7.81
N HIS A 29 1.23 -13.64 -7.45
CA HIS A 29 0.32 -14.78 -7.47
C HIS A 29 -0.93 -14.44 -8.28
N VAL A 30 -1.00 -14.93 -9.50
CA VAL A 30 -2.23 -14.89 -10.29
C VAL A 30 -3.13 -16.03 -9.82
N VAL A 31 -4.32 -15.68 -9.33
CA VAL A 31 -5.30 -16.64 -8.80
C VAL A 31 -6.63 -16.42 -9.50
N GLU A 32 -6.94 -17.31 -10.43
CA GLU A 32 -8.09 -17.16 -11.33
C GLU A 32 -9.12 -18.27 -11.11
N SER A 33 -10.39 -17.92 -11.27
CA SER A 33 -11.47 -18.87 -11.45
C SER A 33 -11.38 -19.52 -12.83
N ILE A 34 -11.95 -20.72 -12.97
CA ILE A 34 -11.89 -21.52 -14.20
C ILE A 34 -12.45 -20.75 -15.41
N ASP A 35 -13.48 -19.94 -15.20
CA ASP A 35 -14.13 -19.11 -16.23
C ASP A 35 -13.35 -17.84 -16.60
N ARG A 36 -12.27 -17.52 -15.87
CA ARG A 36 -11.46 -16.30 -16.03
C ARG A 36 -9.99 -16.57 -16.26
N VAL A 37 -9.63 -17.80 -16.62
CA VAL A 37 -8.24 -18.16 -16.92
C VAL A 37 -7.68 -17.26 -18.01
N GLY A 38 -6.52 -16.65 -17.74
CA GLY A 38 -5.85 -15.73 -18.66
C GLY A 38 -6.39 -14.31 -18.65
N LEU A 39 -7.20 -13.94 -17.65
CA LEU A 39 -7.62 -12.56 -17.39
C LEU A 39 -6.42 -11.67 -17.07
N VAL A 40 -5.48 -12.17 -16.27
CA VAL A 40 -4.24 -11.45 -15.92
C VAL A 40 -3.12 -11.86 -16.87
N THR A 41 -2.67 -10.90 -17.67
CA THR A 41 -1.57 -11.11 -18.63
C THR A 41 -0.21 -10.81 -18.00
N GLN A 42 0.85 -11.45 -18.50
CA GLN A 42 2.22 -11.13 -18.06
C GLN A 42 2.57 -9.64 -18.26
N LYS A 43 2.10 -9.05 -19.37
CA LYS A 43 2.32 -7.62 -19.63
C LYS A 43 1.73 -6.74 -18.51
N GLN A 44 0.52 -7.05 -18.05
CA GLN A 44 -0.10 -6.30 -16.95
C GLN A 44 0.68 -6.43 -15.65
N LEU A 45 1.23 -7.62 -15.35
CA LEU A 45 2.09 -7.82 -14.19
C LEU A 45 3.38 -6.98 -14.30
N ASP A 46 4.04 -7.01 -15.46
CA ASP A 46 5.26 -6.26 -15.70
C ASP A 46 5.01 -4.74 -15.60
N ASP A 47 3.96 -4.24 -16.27
CA ASP A 47 3.55 -2.83 -16.20
C ASP A 47 3.19 -2.42 -14.77
N GLN A 48 2.50 -3.28 -14.01
CA GLN A 48 2.14 -2.98 -12.62
C GLN A 48 3.38 -2.83 -11.73
N MET A 49 4.41 -3.65 -11.95
CA MET A 49 5.66 -3.54 -11.21
C MET A 49 6.46 -2.30 -11.61
N VAL A 50 6.35 -1.83 -12.86
CA VAL A 50 6.88 -0.52 -13.27
C VAL A 50 6.18 0.60 -12.49
N VAL A 51 4.84 0.60 -12.46
CA VAL A 51 4.07 1.60 -11.70
C VAL A 51 4.46 1.59 -10.23
N LEU A 52 4.52 0.44 -9.57
CA LEU A 52 4.94 0.36 -8.16
C LEU A 52 6.34 0.95 -7.94
N ASN A 53 7.32 0.56 -8.75
CA ASN A 53 8.68 1.08 -8.60
C ASN A 53 8.76 2.59 -8.85
N GLU A 54 8.07 3.12 -9.86
CA GLU A 54 8.07 4.56 -10.13
C GLU A 54 7.44 5.38 -9.01
N ARG A 55 6.35 4.88 -8.42
CA ARG A 55 5.53 5.63 -7.45
C ARG A 55 6.12 5.59 -6.05
N PHE A 56 6.88 4.55 -5.72
CA PHE A 56 7.60 4.41 -4.45
C PHE A 56 9.06 4.90 -4.50
N ALA A 57 9.64 5.11 -5.69
CA ALA A 57 11.01 5.62 -5.84
C ALA A 57 11.30 6.94 -5.11
N PRO A 58 10.39 7.95 -5.07
CA PRO A 58 10.62 9.17 -4.29
C PRO A 58 10.87 8.94 -2.79
N HIS A 59 10.41 7.80 -2.27
CA HIS A 59 10.57 7.40 -0.86
C HIS A 59 11.67 6.34 -0.68
N SER A 60 12.55 6.19 -1.67
CA SER A 60 13.68 5.25 -1.67
C SER A 60 13.29 3.77 -1.53
N ILE A 61 12.07 3.40 -1.91
CA ILE A 61 11.56 2.04 -1.88
C ILE A 61 11.50 1.47 -3.30
N GLN A 62 11.99 0.24 -3.47
CA GLN A 62 11.99 -0.49 -4.74
C GLN A 62 11.52 -1.93 -4.52
N PHE A 63 10.96 -2.53 -5.56
CA PHE A 63 10.41 -3.89 -5.55
C PHE A 63 11.07 -4.76 -6.60
N THR A 64 11.56 -5.92 -6.18
CA THR A 64 12.19 -6.91 -7.07
C THR A 64 11.39 -8.20 -7.08
N VAL A 65 10.80 -8.52 -8.24
CA VAL A 65 10.08 -9.79 -8.41
C VAL A 65 11.03 -10.98 -8.29
N LYS A 66 10.69 -11.92 -7.42
CA LYS A 66 11.44 -13.18 -7.21
C LYS A 66 10.79 -14.37 -7.89
N ASN A 67 9.46 -14.40 -7.92
CA ASN A 67 8.69 -15.48 -8.52
C ASN A 67 7.29 -15.00 -8.93
N THR A 68 6.74 -15.64 -9.96
CA THR A 68 5.36 -15.47 -10.39
C THR A 68 4.71 -16.85 -10.47
N THR A 69 3.58 -17.03 -9.79
CA THR A 69 2.79 -18.27 -9.82
C THR A 69 1.43 -18.03 -10.44
N HIS A 70 0.92 -18.99 -11.21
CA HIS A 70 -0.44 -18.98 -11.76
C HIS A 70 -1.22 -20.16 -11.18
N THR A 71 -2.37 -19.87 -10.58
CA THR A 71 -3.23 -20.88 -9.95
C THR A 71 -4.66 -20.72 -10.44
N VAL A 72 -5.25 -21.83 -10.90
CA VAL A 72 -6.67 -21.88 -11.26
C VAL A 72 -7.43 -22.59 -10.15
N ASN A 73 -8.24 -21.86 -9.39
CA ASN A 73 -9.03 -22.38 -8.29
C ASN A 73 -10.17 -21.41 -7.92
N ASP A 74 -11.41 -21.83 -8.16
CA ASP A 74 -12.61 -21.00 -7.93
C ASP A 74 -12.77 -20.55 -6.48
N ALA A 75 -12.52 -21.43 -5.50
CA ALA A 75 -12.66 -21.08 -4.09
C ALA A 75 -11.61 -20.04 -3.65
N TRP A 76 -10.39 -20.16 -4.18
CA TRP A 76 -9.29 -19.26 -3.84
C TRP A 76 -9.41 -17.91 -4.55
N ALA A 77 -9.91 -17.90 -5.77
CA ALA A 77 -10.12 -16.68 -6.56
C ALA A 77 -11.21 -15.78 -5.96
N ASN A 78 -12.20 -16.37 -5.28
CA ASN A 78 -13.35 -15.67 -4.69
C ASN A 78 -13.24 -15.46 -3.16
N SER A 79 -12.04 -15.60 -2.59
CA SER A 79 -11.84 -15.42 -1.15
C SER A 79 -10.48 -14.81 -0.87
N ILE A 80 -10.44 -13.57 -0.34
CA ILE A 80 -9.21 -12.89 0.12
C ILE A 80 -8.54 -13.74 1.21
N ARG A 81 -9.24 -14.02 2.32
CA ARG A 81 -8.74 -14.78 3.46
C ARG A 81 -9.12 -16.26 3.42
N HIS A 82 -8.56 -17.00 2.45
CA HIS A 82 -8.68 -18.46 2.37
C HIS A 82 -7.44 -19.14 2.95
N ALA A 83 -7.61 -19.96 3.99
CA ALA A 83 -6.49 -20.56 4.75
C ALA A 83 -5.55 -21.41 3.89
N ASP A 84 -6.08 -22.32 3.07
CA ASP A 84 -5.22 -23.18 2.23
C ASP A 84 -4.48 -22.39 1.15
N LYS A 85 -5.14 -21.41 0.52
CA LYS A 85 -4.52 -20.47 -0.42
C LYS A 85 -3.34 -19.76 0.21
N ALA A 86 -3.56 -19.15 1.38
CA ALA A 86 -2.56 -18.39 2.13
C ALA A 86 -1.33 -19.27 2.41
N LYS A 87 -1.53 -20.43 3.03
CA LYS A 87 -0.44 -21.36 3.40
C LYS A 87 0.27 -22.00 2.20
N THR A 88 -0.41 -22.12 1.06
CA THR A 88 0.15 -22.76 -0.14
C THR A 88 0.93 -21.78 -1.00
N LEU A 89 0.42 -20.56 -1.17
CA LEU A 89 0.94 -19.61 -2.15
C LEU A 89 1.95 -18.63 -1.55
N ARG A 90 1.75 -18.21 -0.29
CA ARG A 90 2.62 -17.23 0.36
C ARG A 90 4.07 -17.69 0.32
N GLN A 91 4.95 -16.78 -0.07
CA GLN A 91 6.39 -17.00 -0.20
C GLN A 91 7.17 -15.91 0.55
N GLY A 92 8.38 -16.27 0.98
CA GLY A 92 9.28 -15.32 1.64
C GLY A 92 9.03 -15.14 3.14
N ALA A 93 9.77 -14.19 3.71
CA ALA A 93 9.67 -13.75 5.10
C ALA A 93 8.58 -12.66 5.28
N TYR A 94 8.36 -12.17 6.51
CA TYR A 94 7.31 -11.16 6.78
C TYR A 94 7.63 -9.77 6.18
N ASP A 95 8.89 -9.55 5.83
CA ASP A 95 9.38 -8.37 5.11
C ASP A 95 9.42 -8.54 3.59
N ASP A 96 8.97 -9.68 3.07
CA ASP A 96 8.74 -9.89 1.63
C ASP A 96 7.26 -9.64 1.26
N LEU A 97 7.05 -8.94 0.15
CA LEU A 97 5.71 -8.58 -0.32
C LEU A 97 5.12 -9.70 -1.19
N ASN A 98 3.90 -10.12 -0.87
CA ASN A 98 3.13 -11.05 -1.69
C ASN A 98 1.93 -10.29 -2.32
N LEU A 99 1.90 -10.20 -3.65
CA LEU A 99 0.81 -9.61 -4.41
C LEU A 99 -0.03 -10.70 -5.07
N TYR A 100 -1.33 -10.73 -4.77
CA TYR A 100 -2.29 -11.67 -5.29
C TYR A 100 -3.24 -10.97 -6.26
N PHE A 101 -3.23 -11.37 -7.52
CA PHE A 101 -4.14 -10.87 -8.54
C PHE A 101 -5.31 -11.84 -8.66
N THR A 102 -6.42 -11.53 -7.99
CA THR A 102 -7.54 -12.46 -7.75
C THR A 102 -8.74 -12.13 -8.64
N SER A 103 -9.12 -13.03 -9.54
CA SER A 103 -10.18 -12.77 -10.52
C SER A 103 -11.57 -12.58 -9.90
N GLY A 104 -11.83 -13.06 -8.68
CA GLY A 104 -13.12 -12.90 -8.01
C GLY A 104 -13.45 -11.44 -7.67
N LEU A 105 -12.43 -10.61 -7.36
CA LEU A 105 -12.62 -9.21 -6.97
C LEU A 105 -13.27 -8.35 -8.05
N VAL A 106 -13.17 -8.75 -9.33
CA VAL A 106 -13.82 -8.06 -10.45
C VAL A 106 -15.34 -7.95 -10.24
N ASN A 107 -15.97 -8.91 -9.54
CA ASN A 107 -17.42 -8.89 -9.30
C ASN A 107 -17.82 -8.12 -8.04
N ASP A 108 -16.89 -7.95 -7.10
CA ASP A 108 -17.20 -7.46 -5.76
C ASP A 108 -17.17 -5.91 -5.68
N GLY A 109 -16.74 -5.25 -6.76
CA GLY A 109 -16.58 -3.80 -6.82
C GLY A 109 -15.41 -3.26 -5.98
N MET A 110 -14.67 -4.13 -5.30
CA MET A 110 -13.45 -3.77 -4.56
C MET A 110 -12.28 -3.55 -5.51
N THR A 111 -11.45 -2.55 -5.23
CA THR A 111 -10.24 -2.23 -6.00
C THR A 111 -9.03 -3.04 -5.53
N GLY A 112 -8.96 -3.30 -4.22
CA GLY A 112 -8.00 -4.18 -3.60
C GLY A 112 -8.21 -4.31 -2.09
N PHE A 113 -7.26 -4.97 -1.44
CA PHE A 113 -7.15 -5.10 0.01
C PHE A 113 -5.72 -5.51 0.39
N CYS A 114 -5.11 -4.90 1.41
CA CYS A 114 -3.90 -5.42 2.05
C CYS A 114 -4.02 -5.60 3.55
N GLU A 115 -3.27 -6.56 4.06
CA GLU A 115 -3.03 -6.68 5.49
C GLU A 115 -2.04 -5.61 5.97
N PHE A 116 -2.41 -4.92 7.04
CA PHE A 116 -1.55 -3.99 7.76
C PHE A 116 -0.40 -4.73 8.47
N PRO A 117 0.73 -4.04 8.76
CA PRO A 117 1.78 -4.61 9.58
C PRO A 117 1.26 -4.89 11.00
N ASP A 118 1.47 -6.11 11.48
CA ASP A 118 1.06 -6.58 12.80
C ASP A 118 2.31 -6.78 13.70
N PRO A 119 2.30 -6.36 14.98
CA PRO A 119 3.44 -6.53 15.88
C PRO A 119 3.73 -8.00 16.23
N ASP A 120 2.73 -8.87 16.22
CA ASP A 120 2.78 -10.30 16.54
C ASP A 120 2.01 -11.15 15.50
N PRO A 121 2.44 -11.11 14.22
CA PRO A 121 1.66 -11.61 13.09
C PRO A 121 1.46 -13.13 13.14
N ARG A 122 2.32 -13.85 13.89
CA ARG A 122 2.24 -15.30 14.05
C ARG A 122 1.25 -15.73 15.14
N LYS A 123 0.93 -14.86 16.10
CA LYS A 123 -0.05 -15.16 17.17
C LYS A 123 -1.43 -14.61 16.87
N ASN A 124 -1.50 -13.46 16.20
CA ASN A 124 -2.75 -12.89 15.75
C ASN A 124 -3.24 -13.58 14.48
N GLY A 125 -4.54 -13.53 14.21
CA GLY A 125 -5.10 -14.16 13.03
C GLY A 125 -6.62 -14.18 12.99
N PHE A 126 -7.13 -14.86 11.96
CA PHE A 126 -8.55 -15.02 11.70
C PHE A 126 -8.87 -16.50 11.46
N ASN A 127 -9.92 -17.00 12.13
CA ASN A 127 -10.36 -18.41 12.02
C ASN A 127 -9.21 -19.44 12.17
N GLY A 128 -8.30 -19.20 13.12
CA GLY A 128 -7.19 -20.11 13.42
C GLY A 128 -6.03 -20.10 12.41
N THR A 129 -6.04 -19.17 11.44
CA THR A 129 -4.91 -18.92 10.54
C THR A 129 -4.30 -17.56 10.87
N SER A 130 -2.98 -17.51 11.01
CA SER A 130 -2.30 -16.31 11.51
C SER A 130 -2.26 -15.19 10.46
N TYR A 131 -2.13 -13.94 10.88
CA TYR A 131 -1.95 -12.82 9.95
C TYR A 131 -0.63 -12.91 9.20
N TYR A 132 0.38 -13.62 9.73
CA TYR A 132 1.58 -13.96 8.98
C TYR A 132 1.25 -14.75 7.71
N GLU A 133 0.34 -15.72 7.77
CA GLU A 133 -0.06 -16.50 6.59
C GLU A 133 -0.89 -15.67 5.60
N PHE A 134 -1.79 -14.82 6.12
CA PHE A 134 -2.64 -13.95 5.29
C PHE A 134 -1.92 -12.72 4.75
N ASP A 135 -0.72 -12.40 5.24
CA ASP A 135 0.00 -11.19 4.88
C ASP A 135 0.26 -11.10 3.37
N GLY A 136 -0.05 -9.92 2.84
CA GLY A 136 0.06 -9.60 1.42
C GLY A 136 -1.09 -8.70 0.98
N CYS A 137 -1.16 -8.51 -0.32
CA CYS A 137 -2.08 -7.59 -0.97
C CYS A 137 -2.87 -8.31 -2.06
N HIS A 138 -4.18 -8.18 -2.04
CA HIS A 138 -5.11 -8.69 -3.04
C HIS A 138 -5.53 -7.54 -3.96
N ILE A 139 -5.18 -7.65 -5.23
CA ILE A 139 -5.42 -6.62 -6.23
C ILE A 139 -6.48 -7.11 -7.21
N ASN A 140 -7.48 -6.27 -7.49
CA ASN A 140 -8.47 -6.54 -8.52
C ASN A 140 -7.80 -6.46 -9.91
N PRO A 141 -7.80 -7.53 -10.72
CA PRO A 141 -7.21 -7.51 -12.07
C PRO A 141 -7.71 -6.39 -12.98
N SER A 142 -8.93 -5.88 -12.76
CA SER A 142 -9.47 -4.78 -13.55
C SER A 142 -8.74 -3.44 -13.31
N THR A 143 -8.07 -3.26 -12.17
CA THR A 143 -7.34 -2.02 -11.86
C THR A 143 -5.90 -2.01 -12.36
N LEU A 144 -5.41 -3.14 -12.87
CA LEU A 144 -4.08 -3.26 -13.47
C LEU A 144 -3.94 -2.33 -14.70
N PRO A 145 -2.71 -1.89 -15.04
CA PRO A 145 -2.46 -1.13 -16.25
C PRO A 145 -3.09 -1.75 -17.50
N GLY A 146 -4.03 -1.02 -18.13
CA GLY A 146 -4.75 -1.51 -19.32
C GLY A 146 -5.87 -2.53 -19.04
N GLY A 147 -6.24 -2.73 -17.78
CA GLY A 147 -7.42 -3.49 -17.36
C GLY A 147 -8.74 -2.78 -17.69
N ALA A 148 -9.85 -3.41 -17.31
CA ALA A 148 -11.19 -2.92 -17.61
C ALA A 148 -11.65 -1.71 -16.75
N GLY A 149 -10.91 -1.39 -15.70
CA GLY A 149 -11.33 -0.45 -14.64
C GLY A 149 -12.25 -1.11 -13.61
N ALA A 150 -12.15 -0.69 -12.35
CA ALA A 150 -13.01 -1.18 -11.27
C ALA A 150 -13.21 -0.11 -10.19
N GLY A 151 -14.03 -0.44 -9.19
CA GLY A 151 -14.30 0.46 -8.06
C GLY A 151 -15.28 1.56 -8.44
N LEU A 152 -14.82 2.80 -8.28
CA LEU A 152 -15.66 3.99 -8.31
C LEU A 152 -15.61 4.69 -9.68
N ASN A 153 -14.70 4.28 -10.57
CA ASN A 153 -14.54 4.82 -11.92
C ASN A 153 -14.03 3.75 -12.91
N ASN A 154 -14.65 3.65 -14.08
CA ASN A 154 -14.23 2.74 -15.15
C ASN A 154 -12.85 3.06 -15.75
N SER A 155 -12.25 4.21 -15.40
CA SER A 155 -10.91 4.61 -15.82
C SER A 155 -9.82 4.26 -14.79
N ASP A 156 -10.19 3.64 -13.67
CA ASP A 156 -9.24 3.20 -12.64
C ASP A 156 -8.54 1.92 -13.06
N ASN A 157 -7.68 2.04 -14.06
CA ASN A 157 -6.94 0.94 -14.71
C ASN A 157 -5.48 1.31 -15.01
N LYS A 158 -4.88 2.17 -14.16
CA LYS A 158 -3.49 2.62 -14.30
C LYS A 158 -2.57 1.97 -13.26
N GLY A 159 -3.06 1.02 -12.49
CA GLY A 159 -2.31 0.32 -11.45
C GLY A 159 -2.08 1.12 -10.18
N ILE A 160 -2.79 2.24 -9.99
CA ILE A 160 -2.61 3.11 -8.81
C ILE A 160 -3.28 2.52 -7.57
N TRP A 161 -4.35 1.74 -7.72
CA TRP A 161 -4.93 1.01 -6.60
C TRP A 161 -3.94 0.02 -5.97
N ALA A 162 -3.07 -0.64 -6.75
CA ALA A 162 -2.01 -1.45 -6.16
C ALA A 162 -0.99 -0.61 -5.36
N VAL A 163 -0.76 0.66 -5.74
CA VAL A 163 0.09 1.60 -4.97
C VAL A 163 -0.57 1.93 -3.63
N HIS A 164 -1.87 2.25 -3.65
CA HIS A 164 -2.69 2.49 -2.46
C HIS A 164 -2.65 1.30 -1.49
N GLU A 165 -2.95 0.12 -2.02
CA GLU A 165 -2.92 -1.14 -1.28
C GLU A 165 -1.54 -1.39 -0.65
N VAL A 166 -0.45 -1.27 -1.41
CA VAL A 166 0.90 -1.45 -0.85
C VAL A 166 1.23 -0.37 0.19
N GLY A 167 0.64 0.83 0.12
CA GLY A 167 0.69 1.83 1.18
C GLY A 167 0.14 1.30 2.52
N HIS A 168 -0.99 0.60 2.51
CA HIS A 168 -1.51 -0.10 3.70
C HIS A 168 -0.59 -1.22 4.19
N TRP A 169 0.04 -1.97 3.28
CA TRP A 169 1.02 -2.99 3.66
C TRP A 169 2.21 -2.39 4.42
N PHE A 170 2.62 -1.16 4.08
CA PHE A 170 3.60 -0.38 4.84
C PHE A 170 3.02 0.31 6.09
N GLY A 171 1.70 0.26 6.28
CA GLY A 171 1.02 0.76 7.48
C GLY A 171 0.46 2.17 7.37
N LEU A 172 0.32 2.72 6.16
CA LEU A 172 -0.39 3.99 5.95
C LEU A 172 -1.90 3.79 6.09
N LEU A 173 -2.57 4.75 6.72
CA LEU A 173 -4.03 4.81 6.81
C LEU A 173 -4.59 5.60 5.62
N HIS A 174 -5.91 5.58 5.44
CA HIS A 174 -6.56 6.50 4.50
C HIS A 174 -6.39 7.95 4.97
N THR A 175 -6.29 8.91 4.06
CA THR A 175 -6.16 10.34 4.44
C THR A 175 -7.35 10.87 5.23
N PHE A 176 -8.50 10.21 5.08
CA PHE A 176 -9.74 10.46 5.80
C PHE A 176 -10.00 9.49 6.96
N ASP A 177 -8.95 8.83 7.47
CA ASP A 177 -9.08 7.98 8.65
C ASP A 177 -9.66 8.79 9.82
N THR A 178 -10.32 8.11 10.75
CA THR A 178 -11.25 8.66 11.76
C THR A 178 -12.58 9.24 11.23
N GLU A 179 -12.69 9.55 9.94
CA GLU A 179 -13.88 10.13 9.31
C GLU A 179 -14.38 11.41 10.04
N ALA A 180 -13.44 12.21 10.56
CA ALA A 180 -13.73 13.38 11.38
C ALA A 180 -12.75 14.53 11.12
N CYS A 181 -13.21 15.76 11.36
CA CYS A 181 -12.33 16.93 11.41
C CYS A 181 -11.67 17.05 12.77
N ASP A 182 -10.76 16.13 13.07
CA ASP A 182 -9.92 16.16 14.25
C ASP A 182 -8.43 16.33 13.87
N ASN A 183 -7.57 16.47 14.89
CA ASN A 183 -6.12 16.59 14.69
C ASN A 183 -5.41 15.23 14.76
N VAL A 184 -6.16 14.13 14.65
CA VAL A 184 -5.59 12.77 14.61
C VAL A 184 -5.50 12.32 13.16
N GLY A 185 -6.62 12.38 12.42
CA GLY A 185 -6.69 11.97 11.01
C GLY A 185 -6.01 10.62 10.74
N ASP A 186 -5.17 10.58 9.71
CA ASP A 186 -4.35 9.42 9.34
C ASP A 186 -3.05 9.27 10.17
N ALA A 187 -2.92 10.07 11.23
CA ALA A 187 -1.77 10.17 12.13
C ALA A 187 -0.47 10.61 11.44
N ILE A 188 -0.58 11.44 10.41
CA ILE A 188 0.55 12.00 9.66
C ILE A 188 0.38 13.53 9.60
N ASP A 189 1.41 14.27 10.02
CA ASP A 189 1.27 15.72 10.26
C ASP A 189 1.18 16.55 8.97
N ASP A 190 1.67 16.04 7.83
CA ASP A 190 1.70 16.75 6.55
C ASP A 190 0.57 16.38 5.58
N THR A 191 -0.38 15.56 6.04
CA THR A 191 -1.65 15.27 5.39
C THR A 191 -2.74 16.11 6.06
N PRO A 192 -3.39 17.03 5.33
CA PRO A 192 -4.49 17.83 5.88
C PRO A 192 -5.63 16.98 6.44
N ALA A 193 -6.30 17.50 7.47
CA ALA A 193 -7.46 16.82 8.06
C ALA A 193 -8.58 16.69 7.03
N GLN A 194 -9.12 15.48 6.91
CA GLN A 194 -10.13 15.14 5.94
C GLN A 194 -11.19 14.24 6.59
N SER A 195 -12.47 14.60 6.51
CA SER A 195 -13.54 13.84 7.18
C SER A 195 -14.23 12.81 6.29
N VAL A 196 -14.01 12.88 4.98
CA VAL A 196 -14.66 11.99 4.00
C VAL A 196 -13.71 11.61 2.87
N ALA A 197 -13.90 10.43 2.33
CA ALA A 197 -13.19 10.00 1.13
C ALA A 197 -13.63 10.81 -0.10
N ASN A 198 -12.68 11.24 -0.93
CA ASN A 198 -12.98 11.93 -2.17
C ASN A 198 -13.30 10.95 -3.31
N ARG A 199 -13.98 11.46 -4.35
CA ARG A 199 -14.41 10.68 -5.52
C ARG A 199 -14.13 11.47 -6.80
N GLY A 200 -13.75 10.77 -7.86
CA GLY A 200 -13.35 11.43 -9.11
C GLY A 200 -12.10 12.29 -8.90
N CYS A 201 -12.11 13.52 -9.42
CA CYS A 201 -11.02 14.47 -9.21
C CYS A 201 -11.57 15.88 -8.96
N PRO A 202 -12.00 16.20 -7.73
CA PRO A 202 -12.73 17.43 -7.41
C PRO A 202 -11.77 18.63 -7.25
N MET A 203 -11.30 19.16 -8.38
CA MET A 203 -10.34 20.28 -8.41
C MET A 203 -10.99 21.67 -8.46
N ASP A 204 -12.24 21.78 -8.95
CA ASP A 204 -12.92 23.07 -9.13
C ASP A 204 -14.43 22.98 -8.78
N PRO A 205 -14.87 23.59 -7.65
CA PRO A 205 -14.03 24.22 -6.64
C PRO A 205 -13.16 23.19 -5.92
N PRO A 206 -11.99 23.58 -5.35
CA PRO A 206 -11.20 22.67 -4.51
C PRO A 206 -12.03 22.14 -3.35
N HIS A 207 -11.93 20.85 -3.08
CA HIS A 207 -12.68 20.22 -2.01
C HIS A 207 -12.00 20.47 -0.65
N ASP A 208 -12.83 20.81 0.34
CA ASP A 208 -12.41 21.04 1.72
C ASP A 208 -13.53 20.51 2.62
N SER A 209 -13.33 19.32 3.15
CA SER A 209 -14.26 18.67 4.06
C SER A 209 -14.11 19.16 5.51
N CYS A 210 -13.03 19.91 5.82
CA CYS A 210 -12.70 20.38 7.15
C CYS A 210 -12.30 21.88 7.18
N PRO A 211 -13.20 22.80 6.77
CA PRO A 211 -12.88 24.22 6.58
C PRO A 211 -12.52 25.00 7.86
N GLY A 212 -12.59 24.37 9.03
CA GLY A 212 -12.14 24.93 10.30
C GLY A 212 -10.70 24.57 10.66
N LEU A 213 -10.05 23.70 9.88
CA LEU A 213 -8.68 23.25 10.04
C LEU A 213 -7.85 23.71 8.84
N GLU A 214 -6.53 23.65 8.96
CA GLU A 214 -5.62 24.10 7.90
C GLU A 214 -5.53 23.05 6.78
N GLY A 215 -5.54 23.54 5.53
CA GLY A 215 -5.34 22.73 4.33
C GLY A 215 -6.63 22.43 3.57
N LEU A 216 -6.47 21.82 2.40
CA LEU A 216 -7.56 21.27 1.60
C LEU A 216 -7.46 19.75 1.65
N ASP A 217 -8.54 19.05 1.31
CA ASP A 217 -8.52 17.59 1.19
C ASP A 217 -7.37 17.13 0.28
N ALA A 218 -6.71 16.03 0.66
CA ALA A 218 -5.52 15.52 -0.01
C ALA A 218 -5.88 14.72 -1.29
N ILE A 219 -6.62 15.33 -2.22
CA ILE A 219 -7.23 14.67 -3.38
C ILE A 219 -6.24 13.99 -4.33
N HIS A 220 -4.96 14.39 -4.28
CA HIS A 220 -3.86 13.83 -5.08
C HIS A 220 -3.09 12.72 -4.36
N ASN A 221 -3.41 12.44 -3.10
CA ASN A 221 -2.71 11.44 -2.31
C ASN A 221 -3.12 10.03 -2.74
N TYR A 222 -2.15 9.10 -2.81
CA TYR A 222 -2.44 7.70 -3.13
C TYR A 222 -3.38 7.04 -2.11
N MET A 223 -3.41 7.53 -0.85
CA MET A 223 -4.25 7.01 0.23
C MET A 223 -5.68 7.58 0.27
N ASP A 224 -6.06 8.45 -0.68
CA ASP A 224 -7.46 8.84 -0.91
C ASP A 224 -8.13 7.86 -1.92
N TYR A 225 -9.43 7.99 -2.13
CA TYR A 225 -10.27 7.24 -3.07
C TYR A 225 -10.67 8.04 -4.31
N THR A 226 -9.95 9.12 -4.63
CA THR A 226 -10.06 9.80 -5.94
C THR A 226 -9.75 8.83 -7.09
N SER A 227 -10.02 9.20 -8.33
CA SER A 227 -9.70 8.35 -9.49
C SER A 227 -8.20 8.24 -9.72
N ASP A 228 -7.74 7.20 -10.41
CA ASP A 228 -6.32 7.00 -10.77
C ASP A 228 -5.70 8.25 -11.43
N ASP A 229 -6.47 8.98 -12.23
CA ASP A 229 -6.04 10.20 -12.94
C ASP A 229 -5.75 11.38 -12.00
N CYS A 230 -6.27 11.34 -10.78
CA CYS A 230 -6.11 12.39 -9.79
C CYS A 230 -4.91 12.13 -8.87
N LYS A 231 -4.62 10.85 -8.56
CA LYS A 231 -3.61 10.52 -7.57
C LYS A 231 -2.19 10.60 -8.15
N THR A 232 -1.30 11.29 -7.45
CA THR A 232 0.07 11.56 -7.91
C THR A 232 1.15 11.40 -6.86
N GLU A 233 0.82 11.22 -5.57
CA GLU A 233 1.87 11.24 -4.53
C GLU A 233 1.51 10.53 -3.21
N PHE A 234 2.56 10.14 -2.48
CA PHE A 234 2.53 10.11 -1.02
C PHE A 234 3.20 11.38 -0.51
N SER A 235 2.84 11.82 0.69
CA SER A 235 3.54 12.92 1.35
C SER A 235 4.94 12.52 1.83
N PRO A 236 5.84 13.49 2.10
CA PRO A 236 7.13 13.22 2.73
C PRO A 236 7.02 12.39 4.02
N LEU A 237 6.12 12.74 4.94
CA LEU A 237 5.99 12.03 6.21
C LEU A 237 5.29 10.67 6.07
N GLN A 238 4.44 10.47 5.05
CA GLN A 238 4.00 9.11 4.66
C GLN A 238 5.21 8.25 4.29
N GLY A 239 6.16 8.78 3.51
CA GLY A 239 7.43 8.10 3.21
C GLY A 239 8.21 7.67 4.46
N GLU A 240 8.39 8.58 5.40
CA GLU A 240 9.06 8.30 6.68
C GLU A 240 8.33 7.25 7.50
N ARG A 241 6.99 7.36 7.57
CA ARG A 241 6.11 6.42 8.28
C ARG A 241 6.24 5.01 7.74
N MET A 242 6.23 4.86 6.41
CA MET A 242 6.40 3.56 5.75
C MET A 242 7.72 2.89 6.16
N LEU A 243 8.84 3.62 6.11
CA LEU A 243 10.15 3.09 6.48
C LEU A 243 10.23 2.74 7.97
N GLN A 244 9.66 3.58 8.83
CA GLN A 244 9.64 3.37 10.28
C GLN A 244 8.84 2.11 10.66
N LEU A 245 7.62 1.97 10.13
CA LEU A 245 6.76 0.83 10.42
C LEU A 245 7.30 -0.45 9.81
N PHE A 246 7.83 -0.42 8.59
CA PHE A 246 8.51 -1.57 8.00
C PHE A 246 9.66 -2.05 8.89
N THR A 247 10.55 -1.15 9.31
CA THR A 247 11.71 -1.50 10.15
C THR A 247 11.28 -2.08 11.50
N THR A 248 10.22 -1.54 12.10
CA THR A 248 9.78 -1.93 13.45
C THR A 248 8.94 -3.21 13.44
N LEU A 249 8.08 -3.36 12.45
CA LEU A 249 7.03 -4.36 12.45
C LEU A 249 7.30 -5.52 11.50
N ARG A 250 8.02 -5.30 10.40
CA ARG A 250 8.25 -6.31 9.35
C ARG A 250 9.69 -6.82 9.30
N HIS A 251 10.67 -5.93 9.30
CA HIS A 251 12.06 -6.26 8.98
C HIS A 251 12.62 -7.37 9.87
N GLY A 252 13.15 -8.42 9.24
CA GLY A 252 13.77 -9.56 9.91
C GLY A 252 12.81 -10.49 10.64
N LYS A 253 11.50 -10.42 10.38
CA LYS A 253 10.49 -11.28 11.00
C LYS A 253 9.99 -12.41 10.12
#